data_AF-A0A6M3KD38-F1
#
_entry.id   AF-A0A6M3KD38-F1
#
_cell.length_a   1.000
_cell.length_b   1.000
_cell.length_c   1.000
_cell.angle_alpha   90.00
_cell.angle_beta   90.00
_cell.angle_gamma   90.00
#
_symmetry.space_group_name_H-M   'P 1'
#
loop_
_entity.id
_entity.type
_entity.pdbx_description
1 polymer ?
#
loop_
_entity_poly.entity_id
_entity_poly.type
_entity_poly.pdbx_seq_one_letter_code
_entity_poly.pdbx_strand_id
1 'polypeptide(L)'
;MPIGDVKVGDELLGVDEYPQYGLCRGVVHTKVLEVNRRYSDSYLMELNDGTEIITTAEHPWLNRRRHNGVSRGGNYNWYRTDKLRIGDKLLRVFPVWDKNNSWGDGYIAGLLDGEGSITVGGSSRARMVAFAQKEGLVLDYYEDYLQRKGIRYRKNLNTSSNCYQVVVRKDATQLIGGVQPIRLKEKARALVEKRLQNPDKSIVTRIIPSGRQEVVTIKTDSHTFIAEGLATHNCGHMHDLITDSKPYLTLDSKNRIKQKEKVGAVAGCWFSTYTQDVRASYGEKKTYPPTAIGSVVFTIKPLKGEVSVSVL
;
A
#
# COMPACT_ATOMS: atom_id res chain seq x y z
N MET A 1 -2.61 4.17 12.27
CA MET A 1 -3.02 2.95 12.97
C MET A 1 -1.94 1.91 12.74
N PRO A 2 -1.44 1.20 13.76
CA PRO A 2 -0.48 0.12 13.58
C PRO A 2 -1.01 -0.97 12.67
N ILE A 3 -0.16 -1.58 11.84
CA ILE A 3 -0.57 -2.62 10.89
C ILE A 3 -1.14 -3.87 11.59
N GLY A 4 -0.69 -4.15 12.81
CA GLY A 4 -1.17 -5.28 13.63
C GLY A 4 -2.60 -5.14 14.12
N ASP A 5 -3.15 -3.92 14.12
CA ASP A 5 -4.51 -3.63 14.60
C ASP A 5 -5.56 -3.63 13.48
N VAL A 6 -5.12 -3.73 12.22
CA VAL A 6 -5.99 -3.75 11.03
C VAL A 6 -6.87 -4.99 11.06
N LYS A 7 -8.17 -4.80 10.81
CA LYS A 7 -9.18 -5.86 10.77
C LYS A 7 -9.88 -5.90 9.42
N VAL A 8 -10.43 -7.07 9.10
CA VAL A 8 -11.33 -7.23 7.96
C VAL A 8 -12.52 -6.29 8.11
N GLY A 9 -12.81 -5.55 7.04
CA GLY A 9 -13.87 -4.55 7.03
C GLY A 9 -13.40 -3.12 7.28
N ASP A 10 -12.17 -2.91 7.80
CA ASP A 10 -11.61 -1.57 7.97
C ASP A 10 -11.47 -0.85 6.64
N GLU A 11 -11.62 0.47 6.69
CA GLU A 11 -11.41 1.33 5.54
C GLU A 11 -10.04 2.00 5.63
N LEU A 12 -9.24 1.82 4.59
CA LEU A 12 -7.92 2.39 4.43
C LEU A 12 -7.89 3.33 3.22
N LEU A 13 -6.77 4.01 3.04
CA LEU A 13 -6.46 4.73 1.82
C LEU A 13 -5.49 3.91 0.98
N GLY A 14 -5.72 3.89 -0.33
CA GLY A 14 -4.85 3.32 -1.35
C GLY A 14 -4.59 4.33 -2.47
N VAL A 15 -4.04 3.84 -3.58
CA VAL A 15 -3.88 4.60 -4.82
C VAL A 15 -4.44 3.79 -5.98
N ASP A 16 -4.84 4.43 -7.07
CA ASP A 16 -5.22 3.69 -8.28
C ASP A 16 -4.10 2.68 -8.65
N GLU A 17 -4.44 1.39 -8.77
CA GLU A 17 -3.48 0.30 -9.06
C GLU A 17 -2.76 0.52 -10.39
N TYR A 18 -3.47 1.11 -11.36
CA TYR A 18 -2.97 1.55 -12.65
C TYR A 18 -3.40 2.99 -12.93
N PRO A 19 -2.55 3.82 -13.55
CA PRO A 19 -3.00 5.12 -14.04
C PRO A 19 -4.08 4.92 -15.11
N GLN A 20 -5.14 5.73 -15.05
CA GLN A 20 -6.07 5.84 -16.17
C GLN A 20 -5.38 6.55 -17.34
N TYR A 21 -5.79 6.26 -18.58
CA TYR A 21 -5.15 6.81 -19.77
C TYR A 21 -5.07 8.34 -19.72
N GLY A 22 -3.85 8.89 -19.83
CA GLY A 22 -3.59 10.34 -19.78
C GLY A 22 -3.72 10.99 -18.39
N LEU A 23 -4.00 10.21 -17.33
CA LEU A 23 -4.19 10.71 -15.97
C LEU A 23 -3.17 10.14 -14.99
N CYS A 24 -2.77 10.95 -14.02
CA CYS A 24 -2.00 10.47 -12.87
C CYS A 24 -2.92 9.64 -11.94
N ARG A 25 -2.34 8.68 -11.21
CA ARG A 25 -3.03 7.94 -10.15
C ARG A 25 -3.65 8.90 -9.13
N GLY A 26 -4.84 8.57 -8.64
CA GLY A 26 -5.50 9.22 -7.51
C GLY A 26 -5.35 8.41 -6.23
N VAL A 27 -5.60 9.08 -5.10
CA VAL A 27 -5.86 8.41 -3.82
C VAL A 27 -7.29 7.88 -3.84
N VAL A 28 -7.47 6.65 -3.38
CA VAL A 28 -8.77 5.98 -3.31
C VAL A 28 -9.03 5.47 -1.89
N HIS A 29 -10.30 5.39 -1.51
CA HIS A 29 -10.72 4.62 -0.35
C HIS A 29 -10.76 3.15 -0.70
N THR A 30 -10.32 2.30 0.22
CA THR A 30 -10.22 0.86 -0.02
C THR A 30 -10.58 0.09 1.22
N LYS A 31 -11.33 -1.00 1.06
CA LYS A 31 -11.77 -1.84 2.18
C LYS A 31 -10.84 -3.04 2.34
N VAL A 32 -10.51 -3.35 3.59
CA VAL A 32 -9.76 -4.55 3.94
C VAL A 32 -10.66 -5.77 3.76
N LEU A 33 -10.26 -6.66 2.84
CA LEU A 33 -10.95 -7.91 2.55
C LEU A 33 -10.39 -9.06 3.38
N GLU A 34 -9.08 -9.06 3.62
CA GLU A 34 -8.38 -10.16 4.28
C GLU A 34 -7.17 -9.65 5.05
N VAL A 35 -6.93 -10.24 6.23
CA VAL A 35 -5.74 -10.00 7.06
C VAL A 35 -5.17 -11.34 7.46
N ASN A 36 -3.93 -11.60 7.08
CA ASN A 36 -3.21 -12.81 7.45
C ASN A 36 -1.94 -12.47 8.22
N ARG A 37 -1.57 -13.36 9.13
CA ARG A 37 -0.32 -13.31 9.89
C ARG A 37 0.53 -14.51 9.54
N ARG A 38 1.80 -14.28 9.26
CA ARG A 38 2.76 -15.36 8.98
C ARG A 38 4.15 -14.96 9.44
N TYR A 39 5.00 -15.93 9.74
CA TYR A 39 6.42 -15.67 9.97
C TYR A 39 7.16 -15.68 8.64
N SER A 40 7.94 -14.64 8.36
CA SER A 40 8.73 -14.50 7.13
C SER A 40 10.08 -13.88 7.42
N ASP A 41 11.06 -14.19 6.58
CA ASP A 41 12.28 -13.38 6.52
C ASP A 41 11.92 -11.97 6.07
N SER A 42 12.55 -11.01 6.72
CA SER A 42 12.23 -9.60 6.62
C SER A 42 13.49 -8.76 6.42
N TYR A 43 13.28 -7.54 5.94
CA TYR A 43 14.29 -6.56 5.66
C TYR A 43 13.91 -5.27 6.37
N LEU A 44 14.88 -4.64 7.02
CA LEU A 44 14.79 -3.28 7.48
C LEU A 44 15.19 -2.37 6.33
N MET A 45 14.26 -1.54 5.89
CA MET A 45 14.46 -0.50 4.89
C MET A 45 14.40 0.87 5.57
N GLU A 46 15.42 1.68 5.36
CA GLU A 46 15.49 3.05 5.85
C GLU A 46 15.40 4.03 4.69
N LEU A 47 14.73 5.15 4.95
CA LEU A 47 14.51 6.22 3.99
C LEU A 47 15.20 7.51 4.46
N ASN A 48 15.45 8.42 3.52
CA ASN A 48 16.16 9.68 3.78
C ASN A 48 15.44 10.65 4.72
N ASP A 49 14.15 10.43 4.98
CA ASP A 49 13.33 11.20 5.93
C ASP A 49 13.30 10.58 7.33
N GLY A 50 14.11 9.54 7.58
CA GLY A 50 14.17 8.82 8.85
C GLY A 50 13.07 7.77 9.02
N THR A 51 12.22 7.55 8.02
CA THR A 51 11.23 6.47 8.07
C THR A 51 11.94 5.11 8.03
N GLU A 52 11.64 4.26 8.99
CA GLU A 52 12.10 2.87 9.06
C GLU A 52 10.93 1.92 8.79
N ILE A 53 11.16 0.92 7.94
CA ILE A 53 10.13 0.01 7.49
C ILE A 53 10.66 -1.42 7.54
N ILE A 54 9.97 -2.27 8.27
CA ILE A 54 10.18 -3.71 8.22
C ILE A 54 9.24 -4.30 7.18
N THR A 55 9.81 -4.99 6.18
CA THR A 55 9.02 -5.56 5.08
C THR A 55 9.60 -6.87 4.56
N THR A 56 8.82 -7.61 3.77
CA THR A 56 9.29 -8.83 3.09
C THR A 56 9.93 -8.50 1.74
N ALA A 57 10.76 -9.42 1.23
CA ALA A 57 11.39 -9.31 -0.10
C ALA A 57 10.38 -9.04 -1.22
N GLU A 58 9.21 -9.66 -1.14
CA GLU A 58 8.15 -9.68 -2.15
C GLU A 58 7.29 -8.42 -2.16
N HIS A 59 7.38 -7.57 -1.14
CA HIS A 59 6.44 -6.47 -0.98
C HIS A 59 6.64 -5.38 -2.05
N PRO A 60 5.64 -5.05 -2.88
CA PRO A 60 5.81 -4.08 -3.94
C PRO A 60 5.59 -2.63 -3.47
N TRP A 61 6.50 -1.76 -3.87
CA TRP A 61 6.47 -0.33 -3.62
C TRP A 61 6.32 0.44 -4.94
N LEU A 62 5.54 1.51 -4.93
CA LEU A 62 5.40 2.34 -6.12
C LEU A 62 6.65 3.22 -6.26
N ASN A 63 7.45 2.99 -7.30
CA ASN A 63 8.74 3.64 -7.50
C ASN A 63 8.83 4.27 -8.89
N ARG A 64 9.48 5.42 -8.96
CA ARG A 64 9.84 6.08 -10.21
C ARG A 64 11.33 5.92 -10.49
N ARG A 65 11.67 4.89 -11.27
CA ARG A 65 13.04 4.72 -11.79
C ARG A 65 13.29 5.60 -13.00
N ARG A 66 14.49 6.17 -13.08
CA ARG A 66 15.02 6.78 -14.31
C ARG A 66 15.64 5.67 -15.15
N HIS A 67 15.21 5.52 -16.39
CA HIS A 67 15.91 4.67 -17.35
C HIS A 67 17.05 5.50 -18.00
N ASN A 68 18.31 5.08 -17.82
CA ASN A 68 19.50 5.62 -18.48
C ASN A 68 19.65 7.16 -18.48
N GLY A 69 19.42 7.83 -17.35
CA GLY A 69 19.66 9.29 -17.24
C GLY A 69 18.69 10.18 -18.04
N VAL A 70 17.89 9.60 -18.93
CA VAL A 70 16.90 10.32 -19.72
C VAL A 70 15.62 10.46 -18.90
N SER A 71 15.23 11.69 -18.60
CA SER A 71 13.94 12.01 -17.98
C SER A 71 12.80 11.94 -18.99
N ARG A 72 12.71 10.86 -19.78
CA ARG A 72 11.53 10.58 -20.60
C ARG A 72 10.49 9.93 -19.71
N GLY A 73 9.82 10.76 -18.89
CA GLY A 73 8.55 10.42 -18.25
C GLY A 73 8.45 9.02 -17.65
N GLY A 74 9.49 8.50 -16.98
CA GLY A 74 9.48 7.14 -16.44
C GLY A 74 8.25 6.94 -15.56
N ASN A 75 7.36 6.06 -16.01
CA ASN A 75 6.09 5.76 -15.34
C ASN A 75 6.36 5.20 -13.95
N TYR A 76 5.48 5.49 -13.00
CA TYR A 76 5.49 4.85 -11.70
C TYR A 76 5.11 3.37 -11.87
N ASN A 77 6.03 2.49 -11.45
CA ASN A 77 5.84 1.04 -11.51
C ASN A 77 6.02 0.43 -10.12
N TRP A 78 5.39 -0.71 -9.90
CA TRP A 78 5.52 -1.49 -8.69
C TRP A 78 6.83 -2.29 -8.71
N TYR A 79 7.68 -2.10 -7.70
CA TYR A 79 8.93 -2.85 -7.54
C TYR A 79 8.98 -3.51 -6.17
N ARG A 80 9.31 -4.80 -6.16
CA ARG A 80 9.54 -5.58 -4.94
C ARG A 80 10.74 -5.06 -4.14
N THR A 81 10.70 -5.21 -2.82
CA THR A 81 11.79 -4.84 -1.90
C THR A 81 13.13 -5.42 -2.34
N ASP A 82 13.19 -6.71 -2.72
CA ASP A 82 14.43 -7.38 -3.15
C ASP A 82 15.00 -6.85 -4.48
N LYS A 83 14.21 -6.09 -5.24
CA LYS A 83 14.66 -5.42 -6.46
C LYS A 83 15.06 -3.98 -6.23
N LEU A 84 14.73 -3.38 -5.08
CA LEU A 84 15.09 -2.00 -4.77
C LEU A 84 16.60 -1.84 -4.58
N ARG A 85 17.09 -0.64 -4.88
CA ARG A 85 18.49 -0.24 -4.73
C ARG A 85 18.57 1.04 -3.92
N ILE A 86 19.70 1.25 -3.24
CA ILE A 86 19.99 2.55 -2.61
C ILE A 86 19.89 3.65 -3.67
N GLY A 87 19.20 4.75 -3.35
CA GLY A 87 18.91 5.85 -4.26
C GLY A 87 17.59 5.75 -5.03
N ASP A 88 16.91 4.59 -4.99
CA ASP A 88 15.57 4.45 -5.56
C ASP A 88 14.56 5.38 -4.85
N LYS A 89 13.56 5.85 -5.59
CA LYS A 89 12.61 6.86 -5.14
C LYS A 89 11.21 6.27 -5.02
N LEU A 90 10.79 6.00 -3.78
CA LEU A 90 9.46 5.52 -3.45
C LEU A 90 8.47 6.69 -3.41
N LEU A 91 7.23 6.43 -3.85
CA LEU A 91 6.17 7.41 -3.86
C LEU A 91 5.65 7.67 -2.44
N ARG A 92 5.81 8.90 -1.94
CA ARG A 92 5.23 9.37 -0.68
C ARG A 92 3.93 10.13 -0.98
N VAL A 93 2.81 9.56 -0.53
CA VAL A 93 1.46 10.10 -0.76
C VAL A 93 1.12 11.16 0.29
N PHE A 94 1.46 10.86 1.54
CA PHE A 94 1.22 11.72 2.70
C PHE A 94 2.46 11.79 3.60
N PRO A 95 2.69 12.91 4.31
CA PRO A 95 3.56 12.87 5.47
C PRO A 95 3.01 11.89 6.50
N VAL A 96 3.86 11.33 7.35
CA VAL A 96 3.43 10.53 8.51
C VAL A 96 3.21 11.47 9.69
N TRP A 97 2.19 11.21 10.49
CA TRP A 97 1.92 11.93 11.72
C TRP A 97 1.56 10.96 12.82
N ASP A 98 2.02 11.27 14.02
CA ASP A 98 1.63 10.52 15.20
C ASP A 98 0.19 10.84 15.57
N LYS A 99 -0.59 9.80 15.81
CA LYS A 99 -1.88 9.96 16.47
C LYS A 99 -1.61 10.14 17.96
N ASN A 100 -1.24 11.35 18.35
CA ASN A 100 -1.16 11.75 19.74
C ASN A 100 -2.50 12.38 20.11
N ASN A 101 -3.36 11.62 20.80
CA ASN A 101 -4.61 12.13 21.36
C ASN A 101 -4.33 13.06 22.56
N SER A 102 -3.52 14.09 22.34
CA SER A 102 -3.15 15.08 23.33
C SER A 102 -4.33 16.03 23.58
N TRP A 103 -4.31 16.70 24.73
CA TRP A 103 -5.27 17.78 25.00
C TRP A 103 -5.24 18.85 23.90
N GLY A 104 -4.04 19.19 23.39
CA GLY A 104 -3.88 20.17 22.32
C GLY A 104 -4.50 19.71 20.99
N ASP A 105 -4.32 18.45 20.62
CA ASP A 105 -4.91 17.88 19.40
C ASP A 105 -6.46 17.92 19.50
N GLY A 106 -7.02 17.59 20.67
CA GLY A 106 -8.46 17.72 20.95
C GLY A 106 -8.97 19.16 20.93
N TYR A 107 -8.23 20.10 21.53
CA TYR A 107 -8.58 21.52 21.50
C TYR A 107 -8.62 22.06 20.07
N ILE A 108 -7.60 21.76 19.26
CA ILE A 108 -7.52 22.18 17.86
C ILE A 108 -8.63 21.53 17.03
N ALA A 109 -8.97 20.26 17.29
CA ALA A 109 -10.11 19.59 16.66
C ALA A 109 -11.42 20.34 16.93
N GLY A 110 -11.69 20.67 18.20
CA GLY A 110 -12.86 21.45 18.61
C GLY A 110 -12.88 22.85 18.00
N LEU A 111 -11.72 23.51 17.91
CA LEU A 111 -11.58 24.82 17.29
C LEU A 111 -11.90 24.79 15.79
N LEU A 112 -11.41 23.77 15.08
CA LEU A 112 -11.75 23.54 13.68
C LEU A 112 -13.21 23.15 13.50
N ASP A 113 -13.79 22.39 14.43
CA ASP A 113 -15.21 22.10 14.43
C ASP A 113 -16.07 23.34 14.72
N GLY A 114 -15.59 24.32 15.48
CA GLY A 114 -16.30 25.59 15.67
C GLY A 114 -16.20 26.52 14.45
N GLU A 115 -14.97 26.84 14.04
CA GLU A 115 -14.68 27.96 13.14
C GLU A 115 -13.86 27.56 11.91
N GLY A 116 -13.42 26.30 11.85
CA GLY A 116 -12.65 25.78 10.73
C GLY A 116 -13.49 25.47 9.50
N SER A 117 -12.82 25.46 8.36
CA SER A 117 -13.40 25.06 7.08
C SER A 117 -12.41 24.21 6.28
N ILE A 118 -12.96 23.22 5.56
CA ILE A 118 -12.21 22.46 4.56
C ILE A 118 -12.76 22.86 3.19
N THR A 119 -11.86 23.25 2.31
CA THR A 119 -12.15 23.44 0.88
C THR A 119 -11.54 22.28 0.12
N VAL A 120 -12.40 21.48 -0.50
CA VAL A 120 -12.00 20.45 -1.46
C VAL A 120 -12.19 21.05 -2.86
N GLY A 121 -11.09 21.18 -3.59
CA GLY A 121 -11.03 21.99 -4.80
C GLY A 121 -11.72 21.39 -6.02
N GLY A 122 -12.26 22.27 -6.89
CA GLY A 122 -12.36 22.07 -8.35
C GLY A 122 -11.17 22.71 -9.08
N SER A 123 -11.24 22.85 -10.42
CA SER A 123 -10.12 23.29 -11.29
C SER A 123 -9.41 24.60 -10.90
N SER A 124 -10.03 25.49 -10.13
CA SER A 124 -9.49 26.80 -9.74
C SER A 124 -9.12 26.97 -8.25
N ARG A 125 -9.48 26.04 -7.36
CA ARG A 125 -9.25 26.17 -5.90
C ARG A 125 -8.37 25.05 -5.39
N ALA A 126 -7.31 25.38 -4.66
CA ALA A 126 -6.48 24.38 -4.00
C ALA A 126 -7.21 23.73 -2.82
N ARG A 127 -7.02 22.42 -2.64
CA ARG A 127 -7.44 21.69 -1.44
C ARG A 127 -6.77 22.32 -0.21
N MET A 128 -7.54 22.74 0.79
CA MET A 128 -7.00 23.45 1.97
C MET A 128 -7.90 23.34 3.20
N VAL A 129 -7.29 23.56 4.36
CA VAL A 129 -7.95 23.78 5.64
C VAL A 129 -7.73 25.24 6.00
N ALA A 130 -8.78 25.94 6.42
CA ALA A 130 -8.70 27.32 6.85
C ALA A 130 -9.36 27.51 8.20
N PHE A 131 -8.77 28.36 9.02
CA PHE A 131 -9.27 28.81 10.31
C PHE A 131 -9.19 30.34 10.32
N ALA A 132 -10.25 31.02 10.73
CA ALA A 132 -10.31 32.48 10.74
C ALA A 132 -10.67 32.99 12.13
N GLN A 133 -9.84 33.87 12.68
CA GLN A 133 -9.98 34.37 14.04
C GLN A 133 -9.41 35.79 14.15
N LYS A 134 -9.93 36.60 15.07
CA LYS A 134 -9.31 37.88 15.42
C LYS A 134 -7.94 37.65 16.09
N GLU A 135 -7.14 38.70 16.13
CA GLU A 135 -5.89 38.68 16.89
C GLU A 135 -6.16 38.38 18.36
N GLY A 136 -5.31 37.55 18.96
CA GLY A 136 -5.37 37.18 20.36
C GLY A 136 -5.00 35.72 20.62
N LEU A 137 -5.21 35.29 21.87
CA LEU A 137 -4.68 34.04 22.43
C LEU A 137 -5.06 32.78 21.64
N VAL A 138 -6.27 32.73 21.08
CA VAL A 138 -6.75 31.56 20.30
C VAL A 138 -5.97 31.44 18.99
N LEU A 139 -5.75 32.55 18.30
CA LEU A 139 -4.97 32.58 17.06
C LEU A 139 -3.50 32.24 17.34
N ASP A 140 -2.93 32.83 18.39
CA ASP A 140 -1.54 32.59 18.79
C ASP A 140 -1.31 31.11 19.15
N TYR A 141 -2.24 30.51 19.91
CA TYR A 141 -2.20 29.10 20.26
C TYR A 141 -2.31 28.21 19.02
N TYR A 142 -3.20 28.55 18.08
CA TYR A 142 -3.33 27.80 16.83
C TYR A 142 -2.03 27.85 16.02
N GLU A 143 -1.40 29.03 15.90
CA GLU A 143 -0.13 29.19 15.19
C GLU A 143 1.02 28.44 15.86
N ASP A 144 1.18 28.55 17.18
CA ASP A 144 2.17 27.81 17.95
C ASP A 144 1.99 26.28 17.79
N TYR A 145 0.76 25.79 17.83
CA TYR A 145 0.45 24.39 17.58
C TYR A 145 0.93 23.93 16.18
N LEU A 146 0.63 24.72 15.14
CA LEU A 146 1.07 24.41 13.77
C LEU A 146 2.60 24.41 13.66
N GLN A 147 3.28 25.38 14.27
CA GLN A 147 4.74 25.48 14.25
C GLN A 147 5.39 24.28 14.96
N ARG A 148 4.91 23.90 16.15
CA ARG A 148 5.42 22.74 16.89
C ARG A 148 5.25 21.42 16.15
N LYS A 149 4.17 21.27 15.39
CA LYS A 149 3.91 20.09 14.55
C LYS A 149 4.60 20.16 13.18
N GLY A 150 5.34 21.24 12.88
CA GLY A 150 6.02 21.45 11.60
C GLY A 150 5.08 21.66 10.42
N ILE A 151 3.83 22.06 10.67
CA ILE A 151 2.78 22.21 9.65
C ILE A 151 2.90 23.59 9.00
N ARG A 152 3.13 23.63 7.69
CA ARG A 152 3.26 24.90 6.95
C ARG A 152 1.91 25.53 6.69
N TYR A 153 1.81 26.82 7.02
CA TYR A 153 0.62 27.62 6.83
C TYR A 153 0.91 28.98 6.20
N ARG A 154 -0.15 29.67 5.77
CA ARG A 154 -0.14 31.09 5.40
C ARG A 154 -1.14 31.83 6.27
N LYS A 155 -0.79 33.00 6.76
CA LYS A 155 -1.67 33.90 7.51
C LYS A 155 -1.95 35.14 6.66
N ASN A 156 -3.21 35.49 6.49
CA ASN A 156 -3.63 36.68 5.75
C ASN A 156 -4.60 37.49 6.61
N LEU A 157 -4.44 38.81 6.66
CA LEU A 157 -5.40 39.70 7.33
C LEU A 157 -6.53 40.06 6.37
N ASN A 158 -7.77 39.85 6.78
CA ASN A 158 -8.93 40.46 6.14
C ASN A 158 -9.19 41.82 6.81
N THR A 159 -8.83 42.90 6.11
CA THR A 159 -8.95 44.27 6.61
C THR A 159 -10.39 44.69 6.89
N SER A 160 -11.37 44.12 6.17
CA SER A 160 -12.79 44.49 6.32
C SER A 160 -13.42 43.91 7.58
N SER A 161 -13.07 42.68 7.95
CA SER A 161 -13.58 42.03 9.17
C SER A 161 -12.61 42.13 10.36
N ASN A 162 -11.41 42.68 10.14
CA ASN A 162 -10.27 42.66 11.06
C ASN A 162 -10.00 41.25 11.64
N CYS A 163 -10.07 40.23 10.79
CA CYS A 163 -9.80 38.84 11.18
C CYS A 163 -8.62 38.30 10.38
N TYR A 164 -7.77 37.52 11.03
CA TYR A 164 -6.73 36.75 10.37
C TYR A 164 -7.30 35.42 9.89
N GLN A 165 -6.97 35.06 8.66
CA GLN A 165 -7.23 33.75 8.09
C GLN A 165 -5.92 32.98 8.00
N VAL A 166 -5.84 31.88 8.74
CA VAL A 166 -4.75 30.90 8.65
C VAL A 166 -5.16 29.78 7.70
N VAL A 167 -4.35 29.53 6.69
CA VAL A 167 -4.62 28.56 5.62
C VAL A 167 -3.50 27.54 5.54
N VAL A 168 -3.86 26.26 5.67
CA VAL A 168 -2.98 25.10 5.51
C VAL A 168 -3.31 24.40 4.20
N ARG A 169 -2.32 24.25 3.31
CA ARG A 169 -2.50 23.60 1.98
C ARG A 169 -1.75 22.28 1.88
N LYS A 170 -0.43 22.33 1.70
CA LYS A 170 0.39 21.13 1.46
C LYS A 170 0.27 20.11 2.59
N ASP A 171 0.23 20.61 3.83
CA ASP A 171 0.20 19.79 5.05
C ASP A 171 -1.23 19.67 5.62
N ALA A 172 -2.26 19.96 4.83
CA ALA A 172 -3.66 19.93 5.27
C ALA A 172 -4.09 18.53 5.74
N THR A 173 -3.60 17.48 5.08
CA THR A 173 -3.87 16.09 5.47
C THR A 173 -3.20 15.72 6.78
N GLN A 174 -2.02 16.30 7.07
CA GLN A 174 -1.32 16.11 8.34
C GLN A 174 -2.12 16.72 9.49
N LEU A 175 -2.60 17.96 9.32
CA LEU A 175 -3.42 18.64 10.33
C LEU A 175 -4.71 17.86 10.61
N ILE A 176 -5.50 17.58 9.58
CA ILE A 176 -6.82 16.94 9.73
C ILE A 176 -6.70 15.48 10.16
N GLY A 177 -5.71 14.77 9.64
CA GLY A 177 -5.46 13.38 10.02
C GLY A 177 -4.96 13.23 11.45
N GLY A 178 -4.21 14.21 11.96
CA GLY A 178 -3.73 14.24 13.34
C GLY A 178 -4.83 14.58 14.33
N VAL A 179 -5.59 15.67 14.10
CA VAL A 179 -6.57 16.18 15.07
C VAL A 179 -7.97 15.56 14.93
N GLN A 180 -8.31 15.02 13.76
CA GLN A 180 -9.57 14.29 13.50
C GLN A 180 -10.86 15.03 13.94
N PRO A 181 -11.14 16.24 13.42
CA PRO A 181 -12.34 17.01 13.76
C PRO A 181 -13.62 16.28 13.32
N ILE A 182 -14.65 16.28 14.18
CA ILE A 182 -15.86 15.47 14.04
C ILE A 182 -16.78 16.05 12.96
N ARG A 183 -17.05 17.36 13.00
CA ARG A 183 -17.95 18.04 12.05
C ARG A 183 -17.39 18.01 10.64
N LEU A 184 -16.07 18.06 10.51
CA LEU A 184 -15.39 18.16 9.22
C LEU A 184 -15.03 16.80 8.59
N LYS A 185 -15.41 15.68 9.20
CA LYS A 185 -15.04 14.32 8.78
C LYS A 185 -15.38 14.00 7.31
N GLU A 186 -16.58 14.32 6.86
CA GLU A 186 -16.99 14.08 5.46
C GLU A 186 -16.16 14.91 4.47
N LYS A 187 -15.85 16.16 4.81
CA LYS A 187 -14.97 17.00 3.98
C LYS A 187 -13.52 16.55 4.04
N ALA A 188 -13.08 16.00 5.17
CA ALA A 188 -11.76 15.41 5.32
C ALA A 188 -11.59 14.19 4.40
N ARG A 189 -12.65 13.38 4.23
CA ARG A 189 -12.69 12.28 3.28
C ARG A 189 -12.42 12.77 1.85
N ALA A 190 -13.18 13.75 1.38
CA ALA A 190 -12.97 14.35 0.05
C ALA A 190 -11.61 15.10 -0.08
N LEU A 191 -11.02 15.54 1.04
CA LEU A 191 -9.72 16.23 1.04
C LEU A 191 -8.58 15.27 0.67
N VAL A 192 -8.65 14.02 1.12
CA VAL A 192 -7.61 13.02 0.84
C VAL A 192 -7.73 12.43 -0.58
N GLU A 193 -8.93 12.41 -1.16
CA GLU A 193 -9.21 11.99 -2.54
C GLU A 193 -8.63 13.00 -3.56
N LYS A 194 -7.32 12.93 -3.80
CA LYS A 194 -6.58 13.83 -4.69
C LYS A 194 -5.81 13.07 -5.77
N ARG A 195 -5.60 13.73 -6.91
CA ARG A 195 -4.69 13.25 -7.97
C ARG A 195 -3.23 13.49 -7.57
N LEU A 196 -2.36 12.54 -7.89
CA LEU A 196 -0.94 12.54 -7.55
C LEU A 196 -0.11 13.12 -8.70
N GLN A 197 -0.32 14.40 -9.01
CA GLN A 197 0.37 15.09 -10.11
C GLN A 197 1.85 15.33 -9.84
N ASN A 198 2.19 15.80 -8.64
CA ASN A 198 3.56 15.99 -8.20
C ASN A 198 3.76 15.50 -6.75
N PRO A 199 3.68 14.18 -6.55
CA PRO A 199 3.80 13.59 -5.23
C PRO A 199 5.23 13.66 -4.72
N ASP A 200 5.37 13.74 -3.40
CA ASP A 200 6.66 13.70 -2.73
C ASP A 200 7.30 12.31 -2.91
N LYS A 201 8.60 12.22 -2.68
CA LYS A 201 9.37 11.00 -2.87
C LYS A 201 10.33 10.80 -1.72
N SER A 202 10.45 9.55 -1.28
CA SER A 202 11.42 9.18 -0.27
C SER A 202 12.44 8.23 -0.87
N ILE A 203 13.70 8.49 -0.54
CA ILE A 203 14.86 7.87 -1.15
C ILE A 203 15.30 6.75 -0.24
N VAL A 204 15.47 5.55 -0.80
CA VAL A 204 16.03 4.40 -0.09
C VAL A 204 17.49 4.69 0.26
N THR A 205 17.82 4.72 1.55
CA THR A 205 19.17 4.94 2.06
C THR A 205 19.83 3.64 2.49
N ARG A 206 19.05 2.69 3.02
CA ARG A 206 19.56 1.41 3.51
C ARG A 206 18.53 0.29 3.35
N ILE A 207 19.00 -0.92 3.02
CA ILE A 207 18.21 -2.16 3.08
C ILE A 207 19.11 -3.23 3.67
N ILE A 208 18.74 -3.79 4.83
CA ILE A 208 19.48 -4.88 5.48
C ILE A 208 18.53 -6.01 5.92
N PRO A 209 18.99 -7.28 5.94
CA PRO A 209 18.21 -8.35 6.53
C PRO A 209 17.91 -8.07 8.01
N SER A 210 16.67 -8.31 8.43
CA SER A 210 16.19 -8.10 9.80
C SER A 210 15.78 -9.42 10.48
N GLY A 211 16.11 -10.56 9.88
CA GLY A 211 15.76 -11.89 10.39
C GLY A 211 14.30 -12.27 10.15
N ARG A 212 13.89 -13.38 10.77
CA ARG A 212 12.54 -13.94 10.65
C ARG A 212 11.64 -13.40 11.76
N GLN A 213 10.52 -12.79 11.39
CA GLN A 213 9.55 -12.25 12.34
C GLN A 213 8.12 -12.38 11.81
N GLU A 214 7.14 -12.16 12.70
CA GLU A 214 5.74 -12.10 12.30
C GLU A 214 5.51 -10.90 11.38
N VAL A 215 4.89 -11.13 10.22
CA VAL A 215 4.48 -10.11 9.26
C VAL A 215 2.98 -10.20 9.04
N VAL A 216 2.37 -9.04 8.87
CA VAL A 216 0.94 -8.91 8.56
C VAL A 216 0.79 -8.64 7.07
N THR A 217 0.03 -9.47 6.38
CA THR A 217 -0.33 -9.26 4.97
C THR A 217 -1.79 -8.86 4.87
N ILE A 218 -2.05 -7.76 4.16
CA ILE A 218 -3.38 -7.20 3.97
C ILE A 218 -3.75 -7.34 2.50
N LYS A 219 -5.00 -7.75 2.25
CA LYS A 219 -5.64 -7.69 0.94
C LYS A 219 -6.75 -6.67 0.99
N THR A 220 -6.65 -5.65 0.14
CA THR A 220 -7.70 -4.65 -0.07
C THR A 220 -8.39 -4.80 -1.42
N ASP A 221 -9.59 -4.25 -1.57
CA ASP A 221 -10.37 -4.28 -2.82
C ASP A 221 -9.77 -3.45 -3.97
N SER A 222 -9.02 -2.38 -3.65
CA SER A 222 -8.31 -1.55 -4.65
C SER A 222 -6.93 -2.10 -5.02
N HIS A 223 -6.57 -3.26 -4.48
CA HIS A 223 -5.26 -3.90 -4.63
C HIS A 223 -4.07 -3.12 -4.05
N THR A 224 -4.31 -1.97 -3.42
CA THR A 224 -3.27 -1.11 -2.86
C THR A 224 -3.68 -0.60 -1.48
N PHE A 225 -2.71 -0.10 -0.73
CA PHE A 225 -2.94 0.67 0.49
C PHE A 225 -1.79 1.65 0.71
N ILE A 226 -1.90 2.49 1.72
CA ILE A 226 -0.85 3.43 2.12
C ILE A 226 -0.32 3.01 3.48
N ALA A 227 0.97 2.67 3.54
CA ALA A 227 1.67 2.30 4.77
C ALA A 227 2.82 3.27 5.00
N GLU A 228 2.95 3.81 6.22
CA GLU A 228 3.92 4.86 6.55
C GLU A 228 3.88 6.02 5.54
N GLY A 229 2.71 6.37 5.01
CA GLY A 229 2.57 7.43 3.99
C GLY A 229 3.09 7.07 2.59
N LEU A 230 3.61 5.85 2.37
CA LEU A 230 4.03 5.34 1.06
C LEU A 230 2.92 4.56 0.37
N ALA A 231 2.88 4.61 -0.96
CA ALA A 231 2.00 3.74 -1.73
C ALA A 231 2.56 2.32 -1.80
N THR A 232 1.78 1.37 -1.30
CA THR A 232 2.08 -0.07 -1.28
C THR A 232 1.04 -0.85 -2.07
N HIS A 233 1.45 -2.01 -2.57
CA HIS A 233 0.54 -2.96 -3.21
C HIS A 233 0.18 -4.08 -2.23
N ASN A 234 -0.98 -4.70 -2.44
CA ASN A 234 -1.32 -5.96 -1.78
C ASN A 234 -0.17 -6.96 -1.97
N CYS A 235 0.23 -7.59 -0.88
CA CYS A 235 1.10 -8.75 -0.92
C CYS A 235 0.24 -9.97 -1.24
N GLY A 236 -0.23 -10.07 -2.49
CA GLY A 236 -0.89 -11.28 -2.97
C GLY A 236 0.14 -12.40 -2.99
N HIS A 237 -0.16 -13.49 -2.28
CA HIS A 237 0.54 -14.77 -2.45
C HIS A 237 0.23 -15.26 -3.87
N MET A 238 0.95 -14.74 -4.88
CA MET A 238 0.82 -15.19 -6.25
C MET A 238 1.77 -16.38 -6.42
N HIS A 239 1.22 -17.59 -6.35
CA HIS A 239 1.87 -18.79 -6.89
C HIS A 239 1.70 -18.88 -8.42
N ASP A 240 1.40 -17.78 -9.11
CA ASP A 240 1.28 -17.77 -10.57
C ASP A 240 2.57 -17.26 -11.19
N LEU A 241 3.37 -18.21 -11.63
CA LEU A 241 4.39 -17.98 -12.64
C LEU A 241 3.67 -17.77 -13.98
N ILE A 242 3.09 -16.58 -14.21
CA ILE A 242 2.52 -16.24 -15.51
C ILE A 242 3.69 -15.98 -16.46
N THR A 243 4.01 -16.98 -17.28
CA THR A 243 4.97 -16.83 -18.38
C THR A 243 4.30 -16.02 -19.49
N ASP A 244 4.81 -14.82 -19.78
CA ASP A 244 4.28 -13.92 -20.84
C ASP A 244 4.37 -14.53 -22.25
N SER A 245 5.15 -15.59 -22.42
CA SER A 245 5.18 -16.40 -23.64
C SER A 245 4.41 -17.70 -23.42
N LYS A 246 3.39 -17.97 -24.23
CA LYS A 246 2.84 -19.34 -24.36
C LYS A 246 3.91 -20.20 -25.03
N PRO A 247 4.52 -21.19 -24.36
CA PRO A 247 5.41 -22.11 -25.05
C PRO A 247 4.57 -22.97 -26.00
N TYR A 248 4.76 -22.81 -27.30
CA TYR A 248 4.15 -23.70 -28.28
C TYR A 248 5.00 -24.95 -28.42
N LEU A 249 4.38 -26.13 -28.35
CA LEU A 249 5.03 -27.38 -28.70
C LEU A 249 5.32 -27.37 -30.21
N THR A 250 6.60 -27.27 -30.57
CA THR A 250 7.04 -27.35 -31.97
C THR A 250 7.32 -28.80 -32.38
N LEU A 251 7.01 -29.14 -33.63
CA LEU A 251 7.36 -30.43 -34.24
C LEU A 251 8.68 -30.31 -35.02
N ASP A 252 9.45 -31.40 -35.07
CA ASP A 252 10.53 -31.53 -36.04
C ASP A 252 10.01 -31.91 -37.44
N SER A 253 10.90 -31.96 -38.43
CA SER A 253 10.56 -32.32 -39.81
C SER A 253 10.05 -33.76 -40.00
N LYS A 254 9.95 -34.55 -38.92
CA LYS A 254 9.41 -35.91 -38.86
C LYS A 254 8.16 -35.99 -37.97
N ASN A 255 7.52 -34.86 -37.67
CA ASN A 255 6.34 -34.74 -36.81
C ASN A 255 6.53 -35.25 -35.38
N ARG A 256 7.77 -35.20 -34.85
CA ARG A 256 8.05 -35.53 -33.44
C ARG A 256 8.12 -34.26 -32.61
N ILE A 257 7.61 -34.32 -31.38
CA ILE A 257 7.62 -33.19 -30.46
C ILE A 257 9.09 -32.85 -30.13
N LYS A 258 9.48 -31.61 -30.41
CA LYS A 258 10.81 -31.06 -30.10
C LYS A 258 10.66 -30.02 -29.00
N GLN A 259 10.97 -30.41 -27.76
CA GLN A 259 10.96 -29.50 -26.61
C GLN A 259 12.37 -28.99 -26.35
N LYS A 260 12.57 -27.66 -26.33
CA LYS A 260 13.85 -27.03 -25.96
C LYS A 260 13.85 -26.45 -24.54
N GLU A 261 12.68 -26.16 -23.98
CA GLU A 261 12.53 -25.54 -22.66
C GLU A 261 11.64 -26.38 -21.74
N LYS A 262 12.04 -26.51 -20.47
CA LYS A 262 11.26 -27.21 -19.44
C LYS A 262 9.98 -26.41 -19.16
N VAL A 263 8.82 -26.99 -19.43
CA VAL A 263 7.53 -26.43 -19.00
C VAL A 263 7.16 -27.12 -17.70
N GLY A 264 7.21 -26.38 -16.59
CA GLY A 264 6.68 -26.84 -15.30
C GLY A 264 5.26 -26.31 -15.13
N ALA A 265 4.31 -27.19 -14.80
CA ALA A 265 3.02 -26.78 -14.29
C ALA A 265 3.12 -26.74 -12.76
N VAL A 266 2.89 -25.58 -12.15
CA VAL A 266 2.75 -25.48 -10.69
C VAL A 266 1.29 -25.77 -10.37
N ALA A 267 0.96 -27.04 -10.12
CA ALA A 267 -0.26 -27.39 -9.43
C ALA A 267 0.01 -27.30 -7.93
N GLY A 268 -0.41 -26.20 -7.30
CA GLY A 268 -0.44 -26.15 -5.84
C GLY A 268 -1.59 -27.03 -5.35
N CYS A 269 -1.33 -28.27 -4.96
CA CYS A 269 -2.32 -29.11 -4.28
C CYS A 269 -2.15 -28.96 -2.77
N TRP A 270 -3.11 -28.32 -2.10
CA TRP A 270 -3.28 -28.45 -0.65
C TRP A 270 -4.25 -29.61 -0.41
N PHE A 271 -3.81 -30.71 0.21
CA PHE A 271 -4.73 -31.72 0.70
C PHE A 271 -5.23 -31.30 2.09
N SER A 272 -6.53 -30.99 2.17
CA SER A 272 -7.26 -30.94 3.43
C SER A 272 -7.87 -32.32 3.67
N THR A 273 -7.33 -33.10 4.61
CA THR A 273 -8.03 -34.32 5.06
C THR A 273 -9.16 -33.91 5.99
N TYR A 274 -10.41 -34.01 5.53
CA TYR A 274 -11.59 -33.90 6.40
C TYR A 274 -11.94 -35.28 6.95
N THR A 275 -12.29 -35.34 8.22
CA THR A 275 -13.05 -36.47 8.78
C THR A 275 -14.48 -36.41 8.24
N GLN A 276 -14.87 -37.36 7.39
CA GLN A 276 -16.26 -37.81 7.35
C GLN A 276 -16.42 -38.88 8.44
N ASP A 277 -17.54 -38.84 9.16
CA ASP A 277 -17.89 -39.66 10.32
C ASP A 277 -17.79 -41.18 10.11
N VAL A 278 -16.58 -41.70 10.01
CA VAL A 278 -16.28 -43.14 9.97
C VAL A 278 -15.30 -43.47 11.08
N ARG A 279 -15.65 -44.47 11.88
CA ARG A 279 -14.88 -44.94 13.04
C ARG A 279 -13.55 -45.53 12.56
N ALA A 280 -12.45 -44.85 12.90
CA ALA A 280 -11.09 -45.23 12.53
C ALA A 280 -10.76 -46.70 12.91
N SER A 281 -10.30 -47.48 11.94
CA SER A 281 -9.75 -48.81 12.16
C SER A 281 -8.22 -48.76 12.25
N TYR A 282 -7.71 -49.47 13.27
CA TYR A 282 -6.32 -49.87 13.54
C TYR A 282 -5.19 -49.11 12.81
N GLY A 283 -4.70 -48.01 13.42
CA GLY A 283 -3.39 -47.43 13.07
C GLY A 283 -3.29 -45.91 12.98
N GLU A 284 -4.38 -45.15 13.11
CA GLU A 284 -4.33 -43.68 12.95
C GLU A 284 -3.89 -42.96 14.24
N LYS A 285 -2.63 -42.48 14.25
CA LYS A 285 -2.12 -41.54 15.25
C LYS A 285 -2.00 -40.14 14.63
N LYS A 286 -2.71 -39.19 15.24
CA LYS A 286 -2.57 -37.71 15.17
C LYS A 286 -2.49 -37.09 13.76
N THR A 287 -3.43 -36.20 13.51
CA THR A 287 -3.44 -35.19 12.45
C THR A 287 -2.05 -34.57 12.29
N TYR A 288 -1.40 -34.77 11.14
CA TYR A 288 -0.15 -34.09 10.81
C TYR A 288 -0.47 -32.63 10.42
N PRO A 289 0.41 -31.66 10.74
CA PRO A 289 0.33 -30.33 10.15
C PRO A 289 0.37 -30.43 8.61
N PRO A 290 -0.18 -29.46 7.86
CA PRO A 290 -0.15 -29.44 6.41
C PRO A 290 1.28 -29.72 5.93
N THR A 291 1.50 -30.91 5.39
CA THR A 291 2.83 -31.32 4.96
C THR A 291 2.99 -30.84 3.54
N ALA A 292 3.96 -29.96 3.31
CA ALA A 292 4.31 -29.49 1.98
C ALA A 292 4.84 -30.68 1.17
N ILE A 293 3.96 -31.33 0.41
CA ILE A 293 4.37 -32.20 -0.66
C ILE A 293 4.87 -31.23 -1.73
N GLY A 294 6.19 -31.20 -1.96
CA GLY A 294 6.79 -30.31 -2.97
C GLY A 294 6.11 -30.45 -4.33
N SER A 295 6.38 -29.51 -5.24
CA SER A 295 5.76 -29.47 -6.57
C SER A 295 5.75 -30.84 -7.23
N VAL A 296 4.56 -31.33 -7.59
CA VAL A 296 4.42 -32.59 -8.30
C VAL A 296 5.02 -32.40 -9.70
N VAL A 297 6.10 -33.12 -9.98
CA VAL A 297 6.75 -33.11 -11.30
C VAL A 297 6.23 -34.29 -12.11
N PHE A 298 5.35 -34.02 -13.07
CA PHE A 298 4.94 -35.04 -14.04
C PHE A 298 5.95 -35.06 -15.19
N THR A 299 6.45 -36.25 -15.53
CA THR A 299 7.20 -36.44 -16.78
C THR A 299 6.27 -37.08 -17.82
N ILE A 300 5.81 -36.28 -18.79
CA ILE A 300 4.98 -36.79 -19.88
C ILE A 300 5.91 -37.44 -20.91
N LYS A 301 5.83 -38.77 -21.06
CA LYS A 301 6.51 -39.54 -22.12
C LYS A 301 5.45 -40.03 -23.10
N PRO A 302 5.12 -39.28 -24.17
CA PRO A 302 4.15 -39.74 -25.15
C PRO A 302 4.75 -40.91 -25.93
N LEU A 303 4.22 -42.12 -25.71
CA LEU A 303 4.63 -43.31 -26.47
C LEU A 303 3.89 -43.43 -27.81
N LYS A 304 2.68 -42.85 -27.93
CA LYS A 304 1.92 -42.61 -29.18
C LYS A 304 1.03 -41.36 -29.04
N GLY A 305 0.63 -40.77 -30.17
CA GLY A 305 0.14 -39.39 -30.31
C GLY A 305 -1.18 -38.96 -29.65
N GLU A 306 -1.68 -39.65 -28.62
CA GLU A 306 -2.80 -39.18 -27.80
C GLU A 306 -2.46 -39.30 -26.32
N VAL A 307 -2.74 -38.22 -25.57
CA VAL A 307 -2.61 -38.17 -24.11
C VAL A 307 -4.02 -38.09 -23.54
N SER A 308 -4.53 -39.19 -23.00
CA SER A 308 -5.73 -39.19 -22.17
C SER A 308 -5.33 -38.99 -20.70
N VAL A 309 -6.09 -38.15 -19.99
CA VAL A 309 -5.91 -37.88 -18.56
C VAL A 309 -7.20 -38.32 -17.87
N SER A 310 -7.12 -39.34 -17.02
CA SER A 310 -8.18 -39.67 -16.06
C SER A 310 -7.69 -39.38 -14.65
N VAL A 311 -8.56 -38.77 -13.85
CA VAL A 311 -8.32 -38.46 -12.43
C VAL A 311 -8.80 -39.67 -11.62
N LEU A 312 -7.94 -40.21 -10.75
CA LEU A 312 -8.32 -41.10 -9.65
C LEU A 312 -8.69 -40.26 -8.43
#